data_AF-A0A4V3QVL6-F1
#
_entry.id   AF-A0A4V3QVL6-F1
#
_cell.length_a   1.000
_cell.length_b   1.000
_cell.length_c   1.000
_cell.angle_alpha   90.00
_cell.angle_beta   90.00
_cell.angle_gamma   90.00
#
_symmetry.space_group_name_H-M   'P 1'
#
loop_
_entity.id
_entity.type
_entity.pdbx_description
1 polymer ?
#
loop_
_entity_poly.entity_id
_entity_poly.type
_entity_poly.pdbx_seq_one_letter_code
_entity_poly.pdbx_strand_id
1 'polypeptide(L)' 'MGWKTAHIGREGDQLAISGVKVWQQQWRWLGSKTVNLPNPLEPVQMQSYMVCEIGGSHRPVRFAASKLPSGLWSFYVPD' A
#
# COMPACT_ATOMS: atom_id res chain seq x y z
N MET A 1 -11.44 -11.86 -4.37
CA MET A 1 -11.09 -10.46 -4.05
C MET A 1 -9.90 -10.49 -3.12
N GLY A 2 -8.71 -10.70 -3.72
CA GLY A 2 -7.47 -10.86 -2.98
C GLY A 2 -6.68 -9.55 -2.91
N TRP A 3 -5.59 -9.60 -2.17
CA TRP A 3 -4.54 -8.58 -2.21
C TRP A 3 -3.25 -9.27 -2.63
N LYS A 4 -2.48 -8.64 -3.51
CA LYS A 4 -1.17 -9.12 -3.93
C LYS A 4 -0.08 -8.14 -3.55
N THR A 5 1.08 -8.67 -3.16
CA THR A 5 2.25 -7.86 -2.85
C THR A 5 2.65 -7.08 -4.09
N ALA A 6 2.69 -5.76 -3.97
CA ALA A 6 3.07 -4.87 -5.05
C ALA A 6 4.54 -4.44 -4.91
N HIS A 7 4.96 -4.09 -3.70
CA HIS A 7 6.31 -3.56 -3.46
C HIS A 7 6.72 -3.59 -1.98
N ILE A 8 8.02 -3.61 -1.75
CA ILE A 8 8.64 -3.31 -0.45
C ILE A 8 9.80 -2.35 -0.72
N GLY A 9 9.78 -1.19 -0.07
CA GLY A 9 10.73 -0.14 -0.41
C GLY A 9 10.84 0.95 0.64
N ARG A 10 11.69 1.93 0.35
CA ARG A 10 11.87 3.09 1.25
C ARG A 10 10.82 4.14 0.93
N GLU A 11 10.53 4.95 1.93
CA GLU A 11 9.76 6.17 1.72
C GLU A 11 10.46 7.07 0.70
N GLY A 12 9.69 7.63 -0.24
CA GLY A 12 10.21 8.49 -1.31
C GLY A 12 10.92 7.77 -2.46
N ASP A 13 10.84 6.44 -2.53
CA ASP A 13 11.39 5.71 -3.68
C ASP A 13 10.60 5.93 -4.98
N GLN A 14 10.92 5.16 -6.03
CA GLN A 14 10.31 5.33 -7.34
C GLN A 14 9.08 4.45 -7.59
N LEU A 15 8.45 3.92 -6.54
CA LEU A 15 7.25 3.09 -6.69
C LEU A 15 6.17 3.81 -7.50
N ALA A 16 5.74 3.16 -8.58
CA ALA A 16 4.57 3.54 -9.36
C ALA A 16 3.55 2.39 -9.39
N ILE A 17 2.31 2.67 -9.00
CA ILE A 17 1.20 1.73 -9.08
C ILE A 17 0.26 2.21 -10.19
N SER A 18 0.00 1.35 -11.18
CA SER A 18 -0.80 1.70 -12.36
C SER A 18 -0.30 2.98 -13.07
N GLY A 19 1.02 3.17 -13.10
CA GLY A 19 1.66 4.37 -13.69
C GLY A 19 1.67 5.61 -12.81
N VAL A 20 1.05 5.57 -11.62
CA VAL A 20 0.98 6.72 -10.70
C VAL A 20 2.07 6.60 -9.63
N LYS A 21 2.97 7.59 -9.55
CA LYS A 21 4.07 7.65 -8.58
C LYS A 21 3.53 7.86 -7.16
N VAL A 22 3.56 6.81 -6.35
CA VAL A 22 2.82 6.75 -5.07
C VAL A 22 3.27 7.84 -4.10
N TRP A 23 4.58 8.05 -3.96
CA TRP A 23 5.14 9.04 -3.03
C TRP A 23 4.98 10.48 -3.48
N GLN A 24 4.65 10.73 -4.75
CA GLN A 24 4.44 12.08 -5.30
C GLN A 24 2.97 12.48 -5.31
N GLN A 25 2.09 11.67 -4.70
CA GLN A 25 0.66 11.93 -4.63
C GLN A 25 0.24 12.17 -3.19
N GLN A 26 -0.86 12.89 -3.02
CA GLN A 26 -1.55 12.93 -1.74
C GLN A 26 -2.25 11.60 -1.50
N TRP A 27 -1.93 10.96 -0.38
CA TRP A 27 -2.58 9.73 0.04
C TRP A 27 -3.90 10.06 0.74
N ARG A 28 -4.99 9.52 0.23
CA ARG A 28 -6.32 9.65 0.82
C ARG A 28 -6.70 8.33 1.47
N TRP A 29 -6.82 8.35 2.78
CA TRP A 29 -7.22 7.17 3.55
C TRP A 29 -8.72 6.93 3.35
N LEU A 30 -9.09 5.73 2.95
CA LEU A 30 -10.49 5.35 2.83
C LEU A 30 -11.05 5.03 4.22
N GLY A 31 -11.46 6.06 4.96
CA GLY A 31 -12.22 6.00 6.22
C GLY A 31 -11.96 4.78 7.10
N SER A 32 -10.95 4.81 7.98
CA SER A 32 -10.56 3.75 8.93
C SER A 32 -10.47 2.32 8.36
N LYS A 33 -10.55 2.14 7.04
CA LYS A 33 -10.58 0.83 6.42
C LYS A 33 -9.18 0.27 6.40
N THR A 34 -9.04 -0.85 7.10
CA THR A 34 -7.82 -1.63 7.16
C THR A 34 -8.06 -3.02 6.58
N VAL A 35 -6.98 -3.65 6.15
CA VAL A 35 -6.95 -5.05 5.71
C VAL A 35 -5.81 -5.74 6.43
N ASN A 36 -6.08 -6.92 7.00
CA ASN A 36 -5.04 -7.73 7.61
C ASN A 36 -4.38 -8.58 6.53
N LEU A 37 -3.08 -8.39 6.31
CA LEU A 37 -2.28 -9.05 5.29
C LEU A 37 -0.98 -9.57 5.89
N PRO A 38 -0.37 -10.62 5.30
CA PRO A 38 0.90 -11.14 5.79
C PRO A 38 2.00 -10.07 5.63
N ASN A 39 2.91 -10.00 6.60
CA ASN A 39 4.14 -9.26 6.43
C ASN A 39 4.96 -9.94 5.34
N PRO A 40 5.29 -9.26 4.22
CA PRO A 40 5.96 -9.93 3.11
C PRO A 40 7.41 -10.34 3.44
N LEU A 41 8.01 -9.81 4.51
CA LEU A 41 9.31 -10.26 5.02
C LEU A 41 9.19 -11.43 6.00
N GLU A 42 8.04 -11.59 6.65
CA GLU A 42 7.74 -12.67 7.60
C GLU A 42 6.29 -13.15 7.41
N PRO A 43 6.00 -13.98 6.39
CA PRO A 43 4.62 -14.27 5.97
C PRO A 43 3.72 -14.93 7.01
N VAL A 44 4.31 -15.50 8.06
CA VAL A 44 3.59 -16.10 9.20
C VAL A 44 2.94 -15.03 10.09
N GLN A 45 3.47 -13.79 10.07
CA GLN A 45 2.95 -12.68 10.84
C GLN A 45 1.94 -11.88 10.00
N MET A 46 0.72 -11.75 10.51
CA MET A 46 -0.28 -10.86 9.92
C MET A 46 -0.16 -9.47 10.54
N GLN A 47 -0.31 -8.43 9.72
CA GLN A 47 -0.36 -7.04 10.18
C GLN A 47 -1.50 -6.28 9.51
N SER A 48 -1.95 -5.21 10.17
CA SER A 48 -2.99 -4.33 9.65
C SER A 48 -2.38 -3.32 8.68
N TYR A 49 -2.88 -3.32 7.44
CA TYR A 49 -2.55 -2.36 6.42
C TYR A 49 -3.70 -1.39 6.22
N MET A 50 -3.37 -0.11 6.13
CA MET A 50 -4.34 0.92 5.85
C MET A 50 -4.62 0.97 4.34
N VAL A 51 -5.89 1.10 3.95
CA VAL A 51 -6.27 1.23 2.54
C VAL A 51 -6.26 2.71 2.14
N CYS A 52 -5.46 3.00 1.10
CA CYS A 52 -5.23 4.33 0.58
C CYS A 52 -5.67 4.44 -0.89
N GLU A 53 -6.02 5.66 -1.27
CA GLU A 53 -6.27 6.06 -2.65
C GLU A 53 -5.39 7.25 -3.05
N ILE A 54 -4.82 7.18 -4.25
CA ILE A 54 -4.06 8.28 -4.87
C ILE A 54 -4.60 8.60 -6.27
N GLY A 55 -4.18 9.72 -6.85
CA GLY A 55 -4.60 10.16 -8.18
C GLY A 55 -5.98 10.85 -8.19
N GLY A 56 -6.62 10.87 -9.37
CA GLY A 56 -7.90 11.58 -9.56
C GLY A 56 -9.06 10.99 -8.76
N SER A 57 -10.07 11.80 -8.43
CA SER A 57 -11.24 11.36 -7.64
C SER A 57 -12.18 10.43 -8.39
N HIS A 58 -12.22 10.47 -9.73
CA HIS A 58 -13.11 9.63 -10.53
C HIS A 58 -12.55 8.22 -10.80
N ARG A 59 -11.22 8.07 -10.80
CA ARG A 59 -10.53 6.79 -11.00
C ARG A 59 -9.29 6.74 -10.10
N PRO A 60 -9.47 6.61 -8.78
CA PRO A 60 -8.35 6.54 -7.86
C PRO A 60 -7.60 5.21 -8.03
N VAL A 61 -6.29 5.25 -7.83
CA VAL A 61 -5.48 4.04 -7.65
C VAL A 61 -5.54 3.66 -6.19
N ARG A 62 -6.02 2.44 -5.91
CA ARG A 62 -6.17 1.92 -4.55
C ARG A 62 -5.05 0.93 -4.21
N PHE A 63 -4.48 1.07 -3.02
CA PHE A 63 -3.48 0.16 -2.49
C PHE A 63 -3.62 0.07 -0.97
N ALA A 64 -3.02 -0.95 -0.37
CA ALA A 64 -2.87 -1.05 1.08
C ALA A 64 -1.40 -0.83 1.44
N ALA A 65 -1.13 -0.03 2.47
CA ALA A 65 0.22 0.32 2.88
C ALA A 65 0.39 0.26 4.41
N SER A 66 1.56 -0.18 4.83
CA SER A 66 2.00 -0.17 6.23
C SER A 66 3.51 -0.01 6.30
N LYS A 67 3.98 0.62 7.39
CA LYS A 67 5.40 0.73 7.70
C LYS A 67 5.83 -0.49 8.51
N LEU A 68 6.84 -1.20 8.00
CA LEU A 68 7.42 -2.36 8.65
C LEU A 68 8.34 -1.95 9.81
N PRO A 69 8.61 -2.84 10.78
CA PRO A 69 9.55 -2.58 11.86
C PRO A 69 10.97 -2.19 11.40
N SER A 70 11.38 -2.66 10.22
CA SER A 70 12.66 -2.31 9.59
C SER A 70 12.75 -0.86 9.06
N GLY A 71 11.65 -0.12 9.11
CA GLY A 71 11.53 1.23 8.55
C GLY A 71 11.18 1.28 7.07
N LEU A 72 11.09 0.12 6.39
CA LEU A 72 10.59 0.00 5.03
C LEU A 72 9.06 0.10 4.99
N TRP A 73 8.53 0.44 3.83
CA TRP A 73 7.11 0.41 3.53
C TRP A 73 6.76 -0.81 2.69
N SER A 74 5.66 -1.46 3.03
CA SER A 74 5.10 -2.56 2.27
C SER A 74 3.79 -2.13 1.62
N PHE A 75 3.62 -2.53 0.35
CA PHE A 75 2.49 -2.17 -0.49
C PHE A 75 1.81 -3.41 -1.04
N TYR A 76 0.48 -3.39 -1.01
CA TYR A 76 -0.38 -4.36 -1.67
C TYR A 76 -1.35 -3.67 -2.60
N VAL A 77 -1.71 -4.33 -3.70
CA VAL A 77 -2.80 -3.87 -4.58
C VAL A 77 -3.92 -4.90 -4.60
N PRO A 78 -5.18 -4.47 -4.82
CA PRO A 78 -6.27 -5.40 -5.05
C PRO A 78 -5.98 -6.30 -6.26
N ASP A 79 -6.37 -7.56 -6.17
CA ASP A 79 -6.42 -8.50 -7.29
C ASP A 79 -7.68 -8.31 -8.14
#